data_AF-A0A975XUJ9-F1
#
_entry.id   AF-A0A975XUJ9-F1
#
_cell.length_a   1.000
_cell.length_b   1.000
_cell.length_c   1.000
_cell.angle_alpha   90.00
_cell.angle_beta   90.00
_cell.angle_gamma   90.00
#
_symmetry.space_group_name_H-M   'P 1'
#
loop_
_entity.id
_entity.type
_entity.pdbx_description
1 polymer ?
#
loop_
_entity_poly.entity_id
_entity_poly.type
_entity_poly.pdbx_seq_one_letter_code
_entity_poly.pdbx_strand_id
1 'polypeptide(L)'
;MTTLRSLLEEIKMGRKRFRPASTNEADMLDFQPIAKLIDYANTEGFLESYVPHKESATGNCWYDLVVVNGGLSHKGGLFLEKLNIETEEKIESIIQLKPSIYGIGIDLIALWRALWNRWKNWKNRKK
;
A
#
# COMPACT_ATOMS: atom_id res chain seq x y z
N MET A 1 -3.02 -0.20 10.30
CA MET A 1 -3.87 -0.07 9.10
C MET A 1 -3.04 0.69 8.09
N THR A 2 -2.89 0.21 6.85
CA THR A 2 -2.18 0.97 5.81
C THR A 2 -3.18 1.37 4.75
N THR A 3 -3.49 2.65 4.77
CA THR A 3 -4.36 3.33 3.83
C THR A 3 -3.52 3.85 2.67
N LEU A 4 -4.16 4.22 1.55
CA LEU A 4 -3.49 4.93 0.45
C LEU A 4 -2.65 6.10 0.98
N ARG A 5 -3.19 6.84 1.96
CA ARG A 5 -2.48 7.91 2.68
C ARG A 5 -1.14 7.43 3.25
N SER A 6 -1.14 6.41 4.09
CA SER A 6 0.11 5.93 4.71
C SER A 6 1.12 5.38 3.68
N LEU A 7 0.64 4.80 2.57
CA LEU A 7 1.52 4.37 1.48
C LEU A 7 2.18 5.58 0.80
N LEU A 8 1.41 6.62 0.50
CA LEU A 8 1.93 7.87 -0.06
C LEU A 8 2.87 8.59 0.93
N GLU A 9 2.58 8.56 2.24
CA GLU A 9 3.49 9.03 3.29
C GLU A 9 4.81 8.24 3.30
N GLU A 10 4.77 6.91 3.21
CA GLU A 10 5.99 6.09 3.12
C GLU A 10 6.83 6.44 1.88
N ILE A 11 6.17 6.67 0.74
CA ILE A 11 6.83 7.09 -0.50
C ILE A 11 7.43 8.49 -0.33
N LYS A 12 6.70 9.42 0.31
CA LYS A 12 7.18 10.77 0.67
C LYS A 12 8.40 10.71 1.60
N MET A 13 8.43 9.76 2.54
CA MET A 13 9.58 9.50 3.42
C MET A 13 10.76 8.81 2.71
N GLY A 14 10.64 8.50 1.42
CA GLY A 14 11.72 7.95 0.60
C GLY A 14 11.67 6.44 0.39
N ARG A 15 10.60 5.74 0.83
CA ARG A 15 10.42 4.33 0.48
C ARG A 15 10.04 4.20 -0.99
N LYS A 16 10.99 3.77 -1.81
CA LYS A 16 10.85 3.69 -3.27
C LYS A 16 10.78 2.27 -3.82
N ARG A 17 11.01 1.26 -2.99
CA ARG A 17 11.04 -0.16 -3.40
C ARG A 17 10.12 -0.99 -2.53
N PHE A 18 9.26 -1.75 -3.17
CA PHE A 18 8.27 -2.61 -2.55
C PHE A 18 8.39 -4.00 -3.16
N ARG A 19 8.51 -5.01 -2.30
CA ARG A 19 8.69 -6.41 -2.70
C ARG A 19 8.07 -7.32 -1.64
N PRO A 20 7.67 -8.54 -2.00
CA PRO A 20 7.20 -9.53 -1.04
C PRO A 20 8.33 -9.91 -0.07
N ALA A 21 7.96 -10.46 1.08
CA ALA A 21 8.93 -10.84 2.10
C ALA A 21 9.83 -12.00 1.63
N SER A 22 9.28 -12.90 0.81
CA SER A 22 9.99 -13.99 0.13
C SER A 22 9.29 -14.33 -1.19
N THR A 23 9.82 -15.32 -1.92
CA THR A 23 9.22 -15.86 -3.14
C THR A 23 8.19 -16.95 -2.88
N ASN A 24 7.89 -17.27 -1.62
CA ASN A 24 6.86 -18.25 -1.29
C ASN A 24 5.48 -17.68 -1.63
N GLU A 25 4.59 -18.55 -2.14
CA GLU A 25 3.25 -18.18 -2.59
C GLU A 25 2.46 -17.33 -1.59
N ALA A 26 2.49 -17.68 -0.30
CA ALA A 26 1.80 -16.88 0.73
C ALA A 26 2.33 -15.43 0.82
N ASP A 27 3.64 -15.23 0.75
CA ASP A 27 4.25 -13.89 0.79
C ASP A 27 4.00 -13.10 -0.50
N MET A 28 3.91 -13.80 -1.63
CA MET A 28 3.55 -13.23 -2.92
C MET A 28 2.10 -12.74 -2.92
N LEU A 29 1.17 -13.58 -2.44
CA LEU A 29 -0.26 -13.26 -2.32
C LEU A 29 -0.49 -12.08 -1.38
N ASP A 30 0.19 -12.08 -0.23
CA ASP A 30 0.15 -10.98 0.74
C ASP A 30 0.65 -9.64 0.16
N PHE A 31 1.55 -9.69 -0.81
CA PHE A 31 2.09 -8.49 -1.47
C PHE A 31 1.16 -7.94 -2.57
N GLN A 32 0.31 -8.76 -3.19
CA GLN A 32 -0.53 -8.32 -4.30
C GLN A 32 -1.43 -7.11 -3.98
N PRO A 33 -2.09 -7.01 -2.82
CA PRO A 33 -2.89 -5.84 -2.46
C PRO A 33 -2.04 -4.56 -2.37
N ILE A 34 -0.82 -4.65 -1.85
CA ILE A 34 0.10 -3.50 -1.74
C ILE A 34 0.52 -3.05 -3.13
N ALA A 35 0.92 -4.00 -3.99
CA ALA A 35 1.31 -3.70 -5.36
C ALA A 35 0.16 -3.05 -6.15
N LYS A 36 -1.06 -3.59 -6.04
CA LYS A 36 -2.27 -3.02 -6.66
C LYS A 36 -2.61 -1.63 -6.12
N LEU A 37 -2.34 -1.36 -4.84
CA LEU A 37 -2.56 -0.03 -4.27
C LEU A 37 -1.56 1.01 -4.82
N ILE A 38 -0.31 0.60 -5.03
CA ILE A 38 0.71 1.46 -5.67
C ILE A 38 0.36 1.68 -7.16
N ASP A 39 -0.09 0.63 -7.84
CA ASP A 39 -0.59 0.69 -9.23
C ASP A 39 -1.75 1.70 -9.34
N TYR A 40 -2.72 1.62 -8.42
CA TYR A 40 -3.81 2.59 -8.32
C TYR A 40 -3.29 4.03 -8.13
N ALA A 41 -2.34 4.24 -7.20
CA ALA A 41 -1.74 5.55 -6.99
C ALA A 41 -1.04 6.10 -8.25
N ASN A 42 -0.41 5.22 -9.04
CA ASN A 42 0.17 5.61 -10.32
C ASN A 42 -0.92 5.97 -11.34
N THR A 43 -1.99 5.17 -11.47
CA THR A 43 -3.09 5.47 -12.41
C THR A 43 -3.80 6.78 -12.10
N GLU A 44 -3.86 7.17 -10.83
CA GLU A 44 -4.39 8.46 -10.40
C GLU A 44 -3.39 9.62 -10.59
N GLY A 45 -2.16 9.33 -11.04
CA GLY A 45 -1.12 10.33 -11.26
C GLY A 45 -0.52 10.88 -9.97
N PHE A 46 -0.58 10.15 -8.85
CA PHE A 46 0.00 10.56 -7.57
C PHE A 46 1.50 10.28 -7.48
N LEU A 47 2.03 9.45 -8.36
CA LEU A 47 3.44 9.09 -8.41
C LEU A 47 4.11 9.74 -9.61
N GLU A 48 5.38 10.13 -9.49
CA GLU A 48 6.14 10.67 -10.63
C GLU A 48 6.48 9.58 -11.65
N SER A 49 6.85 8.40 -11.16
CA SER A 49 7.18 7.26 -12.00
C SER A 49 6.98 5.96 -11.23
N TYR A 50 6.47 4.97 -11.95
CA TYR A 50 6.12 3.65 -11.44
C TYR A 50 6.64 2.59 -12.40
N VAL A 51 7.39 1.63 -11.86
CA VAL A 51 7.96 0.51 -12.61
C VAL A 51 7.59 -0.77 -11.89
N PRO A 52 6.51 -1.46 -12.32
CA PRO A 52 6.20 -2.77 -11.82
C PRO A 52 7.04 -3.84 -12.50
N HIS A 53 7.29 -4.91 -11.78
CA HIS A 53 7.72 -6.18 -12.29
C HIS A 53 6.74 -7.25 -11.82
N LYS A 54 6.53 -8.24 -12.68
CA LYS A 54 5.69 -9.40 -12.40
C LYS A 54 6.55 -10.63 -12.59
N GLU A 55 6.41 -11.58 -11.68
CA GLU A 55 7.10 -12.86 -11.81
C GLU A 55 6.54 -13.65 -13.00
N SER A 56 7.40 -14.43 -13.63
CA SER A 56 7.06 -15.30 -14.76
C SER A 56 7.24 -16.79 -14.45
N ALA A 57 7.74 -17.13 -13.26
CA ALA A 57 8.16 -18.48 -12.90
C ALA A 57 6.97 -19.41 -12.60
N THR A 58 5.91 -18.88 -12.00
CA THR A 58 4.74 -19.67 -11.59
C THR A 58 3.59 -19.61 -12.59
N GLY A 59 3.67 -18.72 -13.59
CA GLY A 59 2.60 -18.47 -14.55
C GLY A 59 1.41 -17.66 -14.01
N ASN A 60 1.44 -17.27 -12.73
CA ASN A 60 0.37 -16.49 -12.10
C ASN A 60 0.46 -14.98 -12.39
N CYS A 61 1.56 -14.51 -12.98
CA CYS A 61 1.81 -13.10 -13.29
C CYS A 61 1.68 -12.19 -12.05
N TRP A 62 2.10 -12.69 -10.88
CA TRP A 62 2.04 -11.93 -9.64
C TRP A 62 3.04 -10.78 -9.65
N TYR A 63 2.66 -9.65 -9.06
CA TYR A 63 3.63 -8.60 -8.74
C TYR A 63 4.68 -9.16 -7.76
N ASP A 64 5.96 -9.04 -8.09
CA ASP A 64 7.08 -9.47 -7.26
C ASP A 64 8.02 -8.30 -6.90
N LEU A 65 7.91 -7.18 -7.62
CA LEU A 65 8.61 -5.95 -7.33
C LEU A 65 7.83 -4.76 -7.88
N VAL A 66 7.75 -3.70 -7.08
CA VAL A 66 7.26 -2.39 -7.51
C VAL A 66 8.27 -1.34 -7.09
N VAL A 67 8.73 -0.54 -8.06
CA VAL A 67 9.65 0.56 -7.84
C VAL A 67 8.97 1.88 -8.17
N VAL A 68 9.07 2.84 -7.26
CA VAL A 68 8.61 4.23 -7.44
C VAL A 68 9.85 5.10 -7.64
N ASN A 69 10.00 5.66 -8.83
CA ASN A 69 11.10 6.58 -9.14
C ASN A 69 10.64 8.02 -8.93
N GLY A 70 11.54 8.89 -8.47
CA GLY A 70 11.21 10.28 -8.17
C GLY A 70 10.52 10.46 -6.81
N GLY A 71 9.30 9.92 -6.66
CA GLY A 71 8.52 9.96 -5.42
C GLY A 71 7.04 10.26 -5.70
N LEU A 72 6.46 11.13 -4.88
CA LEU A 72 5.12 11.67 -5.12
C LEU A 72 5.19 12.76 -6.18
N SER A 73 4.21 12.76 -7.10
CA SER A 73 3.99 13.90 -8.00
C SER A 73 3.44 15.10 -7.21
N HIS A 74 3.42 16.28 -7.83
CA HIS A 74 2.75 17.45 -7.26
C HIS A 74 1.28 17.18 -6.88
N LYS A 75 0.55 16.44 -7.75
CA LYS A 75 -0.83 16.02 -7.48
C LYS A 75 -0.91 15.08 -6.27
N GLY A 76 0.02 14.13 -6.16
CA GLY A 76 0.10 13.21 -5.03
C GLY A 76 0.39 13.92 -3.71
N GLY A 77 1.28 14.93 -3.73
CA GLY A 77 1.57 15.79 -2.58
C GLY A 77 0.34 16.56 -2.10
N LEU A 78 -0.34 17.26 -3.01
CA LEU A 78 -1.57 18.00 -2.71
C LEU A 78 -2.70 17.09 -2.20
N PHE A 79 -2.86 15.91 -2.79
CA PHE A 79 -3.83 14.93 -2.32
C PHE A 79 -3.54 14.48 -0.88
N LEU A 80 -2.27 14.27 -0.55
CA LEU A 80 -1.86 13.88 0.79
C LEU A 80 -2.14 14.99 1.82
N GLU A 81 -1.88 16.23 1.46
CA GLU A 81 -2.16 17.40 2.29
C GLU A 81 -3.65 17.63 2.48
N LYS A 82 -4.45 17.48 1.41
CA LYS A 82 -5.90 17.58 1.46
C LYS A 82 -6.51 16.50 2.35
N LEU A 83 -6.00 15.27 2.27
CA LEU A 83 -6.41 14.21 3.20
C LEU A 83 -6.06 14.54 4.64
N ASN A 84 -4.98 15.28 4.90
CA ASN A 84 -4.65 15.70 6.26
C ASN A 84 -5.71 16.66 6.81
N ILE A 85 -6.11 17.64 6.00
CA ILE A 85 -7.13 18.64 6.34
C ILE A 85 -8.51 17.96 6.50
N GLU A 86 -8.90 17.10 5.56
CA GLU A 86 -10.17 16.38 5.64
C GLU A 86 -10.20 15.41 6.83
N THR A 87 -9.08 14.81 7.26
CA THR A 87 -9.06 13.91 8.43
C THR A 87 -9.32 14.67 9.73
N GLU A 88 -8.85 15.91 9.84
CA GLU A 88 -9.14 16.78 11.00
C GLU A 88 -10.63 17.14 11.07
N GLU A 89 -11.27 17.45 9.93
CA GLU A 89 -12.72 17.69 9.86
C GLU A 89 -13.57 16.40 9.97
N LYS A 90 -13.04 15.24 9.53
CA LYS A 90 -13.75 13.95 9.58
C LYS A 90 -13.75 13.32 10.96
N ILE A 91 -12.76 13.59 11.82
CA ILE A 91 -12.77 13.10 13.21
C ILE A 91 -14.02 13.61 13.95
N GLU A 92 -14.49 14.82 13.65
CA GLU A 92 -15.74 15.36 14.20
C GLU A 92 -17.01 14.70 13.61
N SER A 93 -16.97 14.23 12.36
CA SER A 93 -18.13 13.63 11.68
C SER A 93 -18.20 12.09 11.69
N ILE A 94 -17.11 11.38 12.01
CA ILE A 94 -17.05 9.90 12.07
C ILE A 94 -17.82 9.28 13.25
N ILE A 95 -18.27 10.07 14.23
CA ILE A 95 -19.24 9.57 15.24
C ILE A 95 -20.57 9.18 14.57
N GLN A 96 -20.82 9.61 13.33
CA GLN A 96 -22.05 9.32 12.59
C GLN A 96 -21.76 8.61 11.25
N LEU A 97 -22.28 7.38 11.12
CA LEU A 97 -22.63 6.64 9.90
C LEU A 97 -21.66 5.57 9.32
N LYS A 98 -21.95 4.34 9.78
CA LYS A 98 -22.28 3.05 9.11
C LYS A 98 -21.39 2.47 7.99
N PRO A 99 -20.99 1.18 8.09
CA PRO A 99 -20.16 0.49 7.11
C PRO A 99 -21.03 -0.20 6.05
N SER A 100 -20.89 0.20 4.78
CA SER A 100 -21.22 -0.70 3.67
C SER A 100 -20.58 -0.22 2.38
N ILE A 101 -19.51 -0.89 1.93
CA ILE A 101 -19.15 -0.88 0.52
C ILE A 101 -18.72 -2.31 0.10
N TYR A 102 -19.61 -2.95 -0.66
CA TYR A 102 -19.43 -3.93 -1.74
C TYR A 102 -18.53 -5.17 -1.58
N GLY A 103 -19.18 -6.32 -1.33
CA GLY A 103 -19.30 -7.40 -2.33
C GLY A 103 -18.23 -8.50 -2.41
N ILE A 104 -17.01 -8.30 -1.91
CA ILE A 104 -16.02 -9.38 -1.79
C ILE A 104 -15.40 -9.23 -0.40
N GLY A 105 -15.77 -10.13 0.51
CA GLY A 105 -15.35 -10.14 1.91
C GLY A 105 -13.89 -10.50 2.08
N ILE A 106 -12.98 -9.68 1.58
CA ILE A 106 -11.59 -9.71 1.99
C ILE A 106 -11.47 -8.64 3.05
N ASP A 107 -11.42 -9.06 4.30
CA ASP A 107 -11.09 -8.18 5.43
C ASP A 107 -9.62 -7.76 5.29
N LEU A 108 -9.41 -6.66 4.55
CA LEU A 108 -8.11 -6.04 4.31
C LEU A 108 -7.44 -5.63 5.64
N ILE A 109 -8.20 -5.43 6.71
CA ILE A 109 -7.68 -5.10 8.04
C ILE A 109 -7.09 -6.35 8.69
N ALA A 110 -7.76 -7.49 8.58
CA ALA A 110 -7.27 -8.77 9.08
C ALA A 110 -5.98 -9.23 8.36
N LEU A 111 -5.93 -9.10 7.03
CA LEU A 111 -4.75 -9.42 6.22
C LEU A 111 -3.52 -8.58 6.66
N TRP A 112 -3.72 -7.29 6.91
CA TRP A 112 -2.67 -6.37 7.33
C TRP A 112 -2.11 -6.64 8.73
N ARG A 113 -2.91 -7.17 9.67
CA ARG A 113 -2.44 -7.53 11.01
C ARG A 113 -1.43 -8.68 10.96
N ALA A 114 -1.67 -9.67 10.10
CA ALA A 114 -0.77 -10.79 9.92
C ALA A 114 0.60 -10.34 9.37
N LEU A 115 0.59 -9.47 8.37
CA LEU A 115 1.79 -8.92 7.75
C LEU A 115 2.64 -8.05 8.70
N TRP A 116 2.01 -7.22 9.53
CA TRP A 116 2.71 -6.36 10.50
C TRP A 116 3.46 -7.17 11.57
N ASN A 117 2.81 -8.22 12.10
CA ASN A 117 3.44 -9.11 13.07
C ASN A 117 4.63 -9.87 12.46
N ARG A 118 4.52 -10.25 11.18
CA ARG A 118 5.60 -10.90 10.42
C ARG A 118 6.79 -9.96 10.18
N TRP A 119 6.53 -8.69 9.89
CA TRP A 119 7.58 -7.68 9.67
C TRP A 119 8.31 -7.28 10.96
N LYS A 120 7.59 -7.17 12.09
CA LYS A 120 8.20 -6.94 13.41
C LYS A 120 9.20 -8.06 13.77
N ASN A 121 8.86 -9.31 13.44
CA ASN A 121 9.76 -10.44 13.62
C ASN A 121 11.00 -10.39 12.70
N TRP A 122 10.92 -9.77 11.51
CA TRP A 122 12.06 -9.64 10.61
C TRP A 122 13.10 -8.61 11.09
N LYS A 123 12.66 -7.49 11.68
CA LYS A 123 13.58 -6.51 12.31
C LYS A 123 14.36 -7.09 13.49
N ASN A 124 13.74 -8.00 14.25
CA ASN A 124 14.40 -8.65 15.39
C ASN A 124 15.41 -9.75 15.00
N ARG A 125 15.47 -10.18 13.73
CA ARG A 125 16.44 -11.19 13.25
C ARG A 125 17.76 -10.60 12.72
N LYS A 126 17.87 -9.27 12.68
CA LYS A 126 19.09 -8.55 12.28
C LYS A 126 19.86 -7.96 13.47
N LYS A 127 19.63 -8.48 14.68
CA LYS A 127 20.33 -8.08 15.90
C LYS A 127 21.01 -9.29 16.53
#